data_AF-A0A937N9Z7-F1
#
_entry.id   AF-A0A937N9Z7-F1
#
_cell.length_a   1.000
_cell.length_b   1.000
_cell.length_c   1.000
_cell.angle_alpha   90.00
_cell.angle_beta   90.00
_cell.angle_gamma   90.00
#
_symmetry.space_group_name_H-M   'P 1'
#
loop_
_entity.id
_entity.type
_entity.pdbx_description
1 polymer ?
#
loop_
_entity_poly.entity_id
_entity_poly.type
_entity_poly.pdbx_seq_one_letter_code
_entity_poly.pdbx_strand_id
1 'polypeptide(L)'
;YNNVFHDVLSYSYGGWGLYTDEGSTDILMENNVVYRVKDAAFHQHYGRENIVRNNVLAMSATYGQIRRSRQEEHSSFTVERNIIYCDPAQPLGGGWSNNKYTLRNNLYYRPDGDLKFPGDLTLAQWQEQGHDVGSIAGDPKFVNVEEFDFRLQPDSPALKLGFKPIDTSTVGLVGPSDWVELPEKVERPLLKLPGE
;
A
#
# COMPACT_ATOMS: atom_id res chain seq x y z
N TYR A 1 -6.32 16.14 -0.78
CA TYR A 1 -6.14 15.73 -2.18
C TYR A 1 -5.88 14.25 -2.19
N ASN A 2 -6.49 13.53 -3.12
CA ASN A 2 -6.34 12.08 -3.27
C ASN A 2 -5.42 11.81 -4.45
N ASN A 3 -4.70 10.69 -4.44
CA ASN A 3 -3.77 10.35 -5.51
C ASN A 3 -3.92 8.88 -5.90
N VAL A 4 -3.61 8.59 -7.17
CA VAL A 4 -3.56 7.24 -7.72
C VAL A 4 -2.16 7.02 -8.28
N PHE A 5 -1.49 5.97 -7.82
CA PHE A 5 -0.17 5.56 -8.30
C PHE A 5 -0.26 4.13 -8.80
N HIS A 6 0.03 3.92 -10.08
CA HIS A 6 -0.06 2.58 -10.66
C HIS A 6 0.89 2.37 -11.82
N ASP A 7 1.09 1.09 -12.17
CA ASP A 7 1.94 0.67 -13.27
C ASP A 7 3.38 1.16 -13.12
N VAL A 8 3.93 1.02 -11.91
CA VAL A 8 5.28 1.49 -11.59
C VAL A 8 6.28 0.34 -11.72
N LEU A 9 7.05 0.35 -12.80
CA LEU A 9 8.11 -0.62 -13.08
C LEU A 9 9.49 0.05 -13.05
N SER A 10 10.50 -0.70 -12.61
CA SER A 10 11.90 -0.34 -12.75
C SER A 10 12.66 -1.45 -13.49
N TYR A 11 13.68 -1.10 -14.28
CA TYR A 11 14.54 -2.08 -14.94
C TYR A 11 15.30 -2.94 -13.90
N SER A 12 15.93 -2.30 -12.93
CA SER A 12 16.75 -2.98 -11.91
C SER A 12 16.21 -2.77 -10.50
N TYR A 13 16.41 -1.56 -9.97
CA TYR A 13 16.18 -1.23 -8.57
C TYR A 13 14.94 -0.35 -8.39
N GLY A 14 14.06 -0.77 -7.48
CA GLY A 14 12.89 -0.03 -7.07
C GLY A 14 11.65 -0.26 -7.92
N GLY A 15 10.83 0.78 -8.06
CA GLY A 15 9.47 0.65 -8.58
C GLY A 15 8.48 0.57 -7.43
N TRP A 16 8.42 1.67 -6.67
CA TRP A 16 7.56 1.84 -5.50
C TRP A 16 6.47 2.86 -5.80
N GLY A 17 5.32 2.75 -5.13
CA GLY A 17 4.30 3.78 -5.22
C GLY A 17 4.63 4.99 -4.34
N LEU A 18 4.75 4.75 -3.04
CA LEU A 18 5.10 5.74 -2.03
C LEU A 18 6.50 5.43 -1.48
N TYR A 19 7.44 6.37 -1.61
CA TYR A 19 8.82 6.16 -1.20
C TYR A 19 9.34 7.30 -0.33
N THR A 20 9.86 6.96 0.84
CA THR A 20 10.60 7.88 1.72
C THR A 20 12.03 7.41 1.87
N ASP A 21 12.98 8.34 1.72
CA ASP A 21 14.41 8.10 1.84
C ASP A 21 15.09 9.16 2.72
N GLU A 22 16.42 9.09 2.85
CA GLU A 22 17.28 9.91 3.72
C GLU A 22 16.74 11.33 4.02
N GLY A 23 16.47 11.60 5.30
CA GLY A 23 15.96 12.89 5.78
C GLY A 23 14.44 13.04 5.78
N SER A 24 13.68 12.10 5.21
CA SER A 24 12.20 12.12 5.23
C SER A 24 11.66 12.02 6.66
N THR A 25 11.11 13.12 7.17
CA THR A 25 10.60 13.22 8.54
C THR A 25 9.24 13.89 8.56
N ASP A 26 8.33 13.40 9.41
CA ASP A 26 6.98 13.95 9.61
C ASP A 26 6.14 14.05 8.32
N ILE A 27 6.44 13.19 7.32
CA ILE A 27 5.68 13.15 6.07
C ILE A 27 4.37 12.41 6.30
N LEU A 28 3.28 13.04 5.90
CA LEU A 28 1.94 12.44 5.88
C LEU A 28 1.60 11.94 4.48
N MET A 29 1.47 10.63 4.33
CA MET A 29 0.96 9.95 3.14
C MET A 29 -0.44 9.43 3.42
N GLU A 30 -1.45 10.18 2.97
CA GLU A 30 -2.84 9.83 3.20
C GLU A 30 -3.73 9.91 1.96
N ASN A 31 -4.77 9.07 1.94
CA ASN A 31 -5.80 9.04 0.89
C ASN A 31 -5.25 8.72 -0.50
N ASN A 32 -4.30 7.80 -0.57
CA ASN A 32 -3.70 7.32 -1.82
C ASN A 32 -4.23 5.93 -2.18
N VAL A 33 -4.41 5.68 -3.48
CA VAL A 33 -4.62 4.35 -4.06
C VAL A 33 -3.36 3.97 -4.82
N VAL A 34 -2.68 2.94 -4.36
CA VAL A 34 -1.42 2.45 -4.93
C VAL A 34 -1.61 1.00 -5.34
N TYR A 35 -1.40 0.69 -6.62
CA TYR A 35 -1.53 -0.68 -7.12
C TYR A 35 -0.57 -0.99 -8.27
N ARG A 36 -0.33 -2.28 -8.54
CA ARG A 36 0.53 -2.74 -9.65
C ARG A 36 1.88 -2.01 -9.71
N VAL A 37 2.63 -2.15 -8.63
CA VAL A 37 4.01 -1.64 -8.52
C VAL A 37 4.98 -2.82 -8.37
N LYS A 38 6.21 -2.67 -8.87
CA LYS A 38 7.18 -3.78 -8.87
C LYS A 38 7.61 -4.21 -7.47
N ASP A 39 8.09 -3.29 -6.65
CA ASP A 39 8.80 -3.62 -5.41
C ASP A 39 7.89 -3.58 -4.18
N ALA A 40 7.25 -2.43 -3.92
CA ALA A 40 6.32 -2.24 -2.81
C ALA A 40 5.44 -1.00 -2.96
N ALA A 41 4.19 -1.08 -2.52
CA ALA A 41 3.23 0.03 -2.55
C ALA A 41 3.67 1.17 -1.62
N PHE A 42 4.18 0.84 -0.44
CA PHE A 42 4.91 1.78 0.41
C PHE A 42 6.30 1.22 0.74
N HIS A 43 7.34 2.04 0.59
CA HIS A 43 8.69 1.70 1.00
C HIS A 43 9.31 2.85 1.80
N GLN A 44 9.81 2.53 2.98
CA GLN A 44 10.77 3.37 3.68
C GLN A 44 12.16 2.74 3.63
N HIS A 45 13.10 3.46 3.02
CA HIS A 45 14.51 3.14 3.14
C HIS A 45 15.04 3.75 4.44
N TYR A 46 15.26 5.07 4.49
CA TYR A 46 15.48 5.84 5.72
C TYR A 46 14.31 6.79 6.01
N GLY A 47 14.14 7.17 7.27
CA GLY A 47 13.19 8.21 7.65
C GLY A 47 12.74 8.14 9.11
N ARG A 48 12.02 9.17 9.55
CA ARG A 48 11.59 9.31 10.94
C ARG A 48 10.14 9.78 11.04
N GLU A 49 9.36 9.14 11.91
CA GLU A 49 8.04 9.62 12.34
C GLU A 49 7.04 9.89 11.19
N ASN A 50 7.25 9.27 10.01
CA ASN A 50 6.33 9.40 8.88
C ASN A 50 5.00 8.69 9.18
N ILE A 51 3.91 9.15 8.58
CA ILE A 51 2.57 8.62 8.80
C ILE A 51 2.00 8.16 7.46
N VAL A 52 1.66 6.88 7.38
CA VAL A 52 0.99 6.26 6.24
C VAL A 52 -0.40 5.85 6.70
N ARG A 53 -1.42 6.59 6.30
CA ARG A 53 -2.79 6.35 6.78
C ARG A 53 -3.86 6.47 5.73
N ASN A 54 -4.94 5.69 5.86
CA ASN A 54 -6.08 5.77 4.96
C ASN A 54 -5.70 5.61 3.49
N ASN A 55 -4.81 4.66 3.18
CA ASN A 55 -4.42 4.31 1.82
C ASN A 55 -4.93 2.92 1.44
N VAL A 56 -5.11 2.70 0.13
CA VAL A 56 -5.18 1.37 -0.46
C VAL A 56 -3.79 1.04 -0.99
N LEU A 57 -3.16 -0.01 -0.46
CA LEU A 57 -1.85 -0.51 -0.87
C LEU A 57 -2.06 -1.92 -1.43
N ALA A 58 -2.02 -2.05 -2.74
CA ALA A 58 -2.45 -3.25 -3.43
C ALA A 58 -1.41 -3.77 -4.41
N MET A 59 -1.42 -5.08 -4.62
CA MET A 59 -0.86 -5.72 -5.80
C MET A 59 0.60 -5.39 -6.14
N SER A 60 1.45 -5.23 -5.11
CA SER A 60 2.90 -5.18 -5.32
C SER A 60 3.42 -6.55 -5.80
N ALA A 61 4.33 -6.55 -6.78
CA ALA A 61 4.77 -7.78 -7.46
C ALA A 61 5.79 -8.62 -6.68
N THR A 62 6.66 -8.01 -5.86
CA THR A 62 7.83 -8.73 -5.31
C THR A 62 7.99 -8.64 -3.80
N TYR A 63 8.58 -7.56 -3.27
CA TYR A 63 9.18 -7.58 -1.93
C TYR A 63 8.18 -7.45 -0.77
N GLY A 64 6.98 -6.94 -1.01
CA GLY A 64 5.91 -6.81 -0.02
C GLY A 64 4.98 -5.66 -0.38
N GLN A 65 3.82 -5.54 0.27
CA GLN A 65 3.00 -4.32 0.13
C GLN A 65 3.63 -3.13 0.87
N ILE A 66 4.20 -3.38 2.04
CA ILE A 66 4.96 -2.42 2.83
C ILE A 66 6.38 -2.93 3.00
N ARG A 67 7.37 -2.13 2.62
CA ARG A 67 8.78 -2.46 2.78
C ARG A 67 9.48 -1.52 3.74
N ARG A 68 10.31 -2.08 4.62
CA ARG A 68 11.24 -1.31 5.46
C ARG A 68 12.65 -1.85 5.27
N SER A 69 13.53 -1.05 4.67
CA SER A 69 14.89 -1.51 4.35
C SER A 69 15.92 -1.11 5.41
N ARG A 70 15.81 0.06 6.04
CA ARG A 70 16.70 0.44 7.14
C ARG A 70 15.95 0.42 8.46
N GLN A 71 16.67 -0.04 9.46
CA GLN A 71 16.26 -0.06 10.85
C GLN A 71 17.08 1.02 11.55
N GLU A 72 16.39 1.99 12.11
CA GLU A 72 16.99 3.12 12.82
C GLU A 72 16.53 3.11 14.28
N GLU A 73 17.23 3.83 15.15
CA GLU A 73 16.97 3.83 16.60
C GLU A 73 15.75 4.67 17.02
N HIS A 74 15.28 5.54 16.12
CA HIS A 74 14.04 6.29 16.23
C HIS A 74 12.89 5.61 15.48
N SER A 75 11.65 6.00 15.78
CA SER A 75 10.47 5.48 15.09
C SER A 75 10.53 5.79 13.60
N SER A 76 10.51 4.76 12.74
CA SER A 76 10.51 4.93 11.29
C SER A 76 9.21 5.57 10.82
N PHE A 77 8.07 4.99 11.19
CA PHE A 77 6.76 5.39 10.72
C PHE A 77 5.62 4.82 11.56
N THR A 78 4.42 5.37 11.36
CA THR A 78 3.13 4.78 11.74
C THR A 78 2.35 4.41 10.49
N VAL A 79 1.97 3.14 10.34
CA VAL A 79 1.03 2.66 9.32
C VAL A 79 -0.30 2.36 9.99
N GLU A 80 -1.33 3.16 9.71
CA GLU A 80 -2.64 2.99 10.35
C GLU A 80 -3.85 3.13 9.42
N ARG A 81 -4.90 2.34 9.65
CA ARG A 81 -6.16 2.43 8.90
C ARG A 81 -5.94 2.36 7.38
N ASN A 82 -5.05 1.50 6.91
CA ASN A 82 -4.87 1.23 5.49
C ASN A 82 -5.56 -0.08 5.10
N ILE A 83 -5.92 -0.23 3.83
CA ILE A 83 -6.28 -1.51 3.24
C ILE A 83 -5.04 -2.03 2.50
N ILE A 84 -4.62 -3.26 2.84
CA ILE A 84 -3.38 -3.86 2.37
C ILE A 84 -3.75 -5.15 1.63
N TYR A 85 -3.85 -5.05 0.30
CA TYR A 85 -4.28 -6.14 -0.60
C TYR A 85 -3.04 -6.86 -1.17
N CYS A 86 -2.84 -8.08 -0.71
CA CYS A 86 -1.58 -8.83 -0.86
C CYS A 86 -1.66 -9.84 -1.99
N ASP A 87 -1.30 -9.44 -3.20
CA ASP A 87 -1.30 -10.32 -4.37
C ASP A 87 -0.26 -9.90 -5.44
N PRO A 88 0.82 -10.64 -5.71
CA PRO A 88 1.22 -11.87 -5.04
C PRO A 88 2.02 -11.61 -3.75
N ALA A 89 2.55 -10.40 -3.54
CA ALA A 89 3.45 -10.14 -2.43
C ALA A 89 2.73 -10.17 -1.07
N GLN A 90 3.44 -10.66 -0.05
CA GLN A 90 2.99 -10.68 1.35
C GLN A 90 2.90 -9.26 1.94
N PRO A 91 2.24 -9.06 3.10
CA PRO A 91 2.07 -7.74 3.68
C PRO A 91 3.38 -6.96 3.87
N LEU A 92 4.38 -7.60 4.49
CA LEU A 92 5.58 -6.93 5.01
C LEU A 92 6.85 -7.49 4.39
N GLY A 93 7.66 -6.60 3.79
CA GLY A 93 8.96 -6.87 3.20
C GLY A 93 10.11 -6.20 3.93
N GLY A 94 11.30 -6.79 3.91
CA GLY A 94 12.50 -6.22 4.53
C GLY A 94 12.65 -6.55 6.03
N GLY A 95 13.21 -5.62 6.81
CA GLY A 95 13.63 -5.86 8.19
C GLY A 95 12.63 -5.35 9.24
N TRP A 96 12.22 -6.21 10.19
CA TRP A 96 11.13 -5.94 11.16
C TRP A 96 11.48 -6.20 12.63
N SER A 97 12.76 -6.34 12.99
CA SER A 97 13.20 -6.86 14.30
C SER A 97 13.32 -5.84 15.44
N ASN A 98 13.57 -4.55 15.16
CA ASN A 98 13.90 -3.57 16.21
C ASN A 98 12.69 -2.82 16.83
N ASN A 99 11.47 -3.12 16.36
CA ASN A 99 10.21 -2.54 16.87
C ASN A 99 10.13 -1.00 16.87
N LYS A 100 10.98 -0.33 16.09
CA LYS A 100 10.94 1.13 15.90
C LYS A 100 9.97 1.52 14.79
N TYR A 101 8.71 1.14 14.96
CA TYR A 101 7.62 1.41 14.02
C TYR A 101 6.28 1.16 14.73
N THR A 102 5.18 1.60 14.14
CA THR A 102 3.84 1.27 14.62
C THR A 102 2.98 0.81 13.45
N LEU A 103 2.34 -0.34 13.59
CA LEU A 103 1.30 -0.85 12.70
C LEU A 103 0.02 -1.01 13.54
N ARG A 104 -1.12 -0.48 13.09
CA ARG A 104 -2.39 -0.63 13.81
C ARG A 104 -3.62 -0.39 12.94
N ASN A 105 -4.73 -1.02 13.29
CA ASN A 105 -6.03 -0.81 12.65
C ASN A 105 -6.02 -0.96 11.11
N ASN A 106 -5.10 -1.75 10.56
CA ASN A 106 -5.04 -2.02 9.13
C ASN A 106 -5.94 -3.21 8.78
N LEU A 107 -6.49 -3.21 7.57
CA LEU A 107 -7.15 -4.36 6.98
C LEU A 107 -6.18 -5.08 6.05
N TYR A 108 -5.82 -6.32 6.38
CA TYR A 108 -5.02 -7.16 5.51
C TYR A 108 -5.92 -8.13 4.75
N TYR A 109 -5.67 -8.31 3.47
CA TYR A 109 -6.36 -9.29 2.67
C TYR A 109 -5.42 -9.94 1.68
N ARG A 110 -5.59 -11.25 1.50
CA ARG A 110 -4.96 -12.04 0.45
C ARG A 110 -6.07 -12.91 -0.14
N PRO A 111 -6.41 -12.76 -1.43
CA PRO A 111 -7.47 -13.56 -2.05
C PRO A 111 -7.08 -15.04 -2.11
N ASP A 112 -5.83 -15.31 -2.48
CA ASP A 112 -5.32 -16.66 -2.69
C ASP A 112 -4.15 -16.98 -1.75
N GLY A 113 -4.42 -17.84 -0.77
CA GLY A 113 -3.44 -18.37 0.18
C GLY A 113 -3.33 -17.61 1.51
N ASP A 114 -2.28 -17.92 2.26
CA ASP A 114 -2.11 -17.44 3.62
C ASP A 114 -1.47 -16.05 3.68
N LEU A 115 -2.01 -15.19 4.55
CA LEU A 115 -1.31 -14.00 5.03
C LEU A 115 -0.21 -14.43 6.01
N LYS A 116 1.05 -14.17 5.62
CA LYS A 116 2.23 -14.43 6.46
C LYS A 116 2.94 -13.14 6.81
N PHE A 117 3.21 -12.98 8.10
CA PHE A 117 3.97 -11.89 8.69
C PHE A 117 5.42 -12.34 8.95
N PRO A 118 6.36 -11.42 9.25
CA PRO A 118 7.76 -11.76 9.50
C PRO A 118 7.92 -12.92 10.49
N GLY A 119 8.73 -13.92 10.13
CA GLY A 119 8.88 -15.16 10.90
C GLY A 119 7.84 -16.24 10.57
N ASP A 120 7.15 -16.13 9.43
CA ASP A 120 6.09 -17.05 8.99
C ASP A 120 4.89 -17.10 9.96
N LEU A 121 4.60 -15.96 10.58
CA LEU A 121 3.56 -15.82 11.58
C LEU A 121 2.20 -15.52 10.95
N THR A 122 1.15 -16.02 11.59
CA THR A 122 -0.22 -15.53 11.35
C THR A 122 -0.37 -14.11 11.91
N LEU A 123 -1.40 -13.37 11.46
CA LEU A 123 -1.73 -12.06 12.05
C LEU A 123 -1.93 -12.14 13.57
N ALA A 124 -2.58 -13.21 14.07
CA ALA A 124 -2.82 -13.38 15.50
C ALA A 124 -1.50 -13.53 16.29
N GLN A 125 -0.58 -14.37 15.81
CA GLN A 125 0.74 -14.53 16.44
C GLN A 125 1.59 -13.27 16.34
N TRP A 126 1.47 -12.53 15.24
CA TRP A 126 2.11 -11.22 15.08
C TRP A 126 1.57 -10.20 16.10
N GLN A 127 0.27 -10.24 16.37
CA GLN A 127 -0.38 -9.42 17.38
C GLN A 127 -0.01 -9.80 18.81
N GLU A 128 0.19 -11.09 19.10
CA GLU A 128 0.70 -11.55 20.40
C GLU A 128 2.09 -10.97 20.74
N GLN A 129 2.88 -10.59 19.73
CA GLN A 129 4.16 -9.90 19.90
C GLN A 129 4.01 -8.38 20.09
N GLY A 130 2.78 -7.87 20.11
CA GLY A 130 2.47 -6.44 20.31
C GLY A 130 2.39 -5.62 19.03
N HIS A 131 2.43 -6.25 17.86
CA HIS A 131 2.29 -5.57 16.57
C HIS A 131 0.84 -5.50 16.09
N ASP A 132 0.55 -4.65 15.11
CA ASP A 132 -0.73 -4.64 14.38
C ASP A 132 -1.98 -4.59 15.27
N VAL A 133 -1.90 -3.87 16.39
CA VAL A 133 -3.00 -3.78 17.36
C VAL A 133 -4.26 -3.26 16.67
N GLY A 134 -5.37 -4.00 16.81
CA GLY A 134 -6.65 -3.66 16.20
C GLY A 134 -6.71 -3.81 14.68
N SER A 135 -5.64 -4.28 14.02
CA SER A 135 -5.69 -4.72 12.62
C SER A 135 -6.48 -6.03 12.51
N ILE A 136 -7.09 -6.26 11.35
CA ILE A 136 -7.86 -7.49 11.07
C ILE A 136 -7.48 -8.06 9.70
N ALA A 137 -7.71 -9.36 9.52
CA ALA A 137 -7.64 -10.01 8.23
C ALA A 137 -9.05 -10.23 7.68
N GLY A 138 -9.31 -9.88 6.42
CA GLY A 138 -10.61 -10.11 5.79
C GLY A 138 -10.77 -9.40 4.45
N ASP A 139 -11.73 -9.86 3.65
CA ASP A 139 -12.05 -9.30 2.34
C ASP A 139 -12.48 -7.82 2.47
N PRO A 140 -11.80 -6.88 1.78
CA PRO A 140 -12.14 -5.46 1.81
C PRO A 140 -13.47 -5.14 1.13
N LYS A 141 -14.06 -6.07 0.38
CA LYS A 141 -15.30 -5.85 -0.39
C LYS A 141 -15.15 -4.69 -1.35
N PHE A 142 -14.13 -4.74 -2.20
CA PHE A 142 -14.01 -3.81 -3.32
C PHE A 142 -15.16 -4.01 -4.32
N VAL A 143 -15.55 -2.94 -5.01
CA VAL A 143 -16.61 -3.00 -6.03
C VAL A 143 -16.21 -3.90 -7.19
N ASN A 144 -14.99 -3.74 -7.71
CA ASN A 144 -14.43 -4.62 -8.75
C ASN A 144 -12.90 -4.55 -8.78
N VAL A 145 -12.24 -5.44 -8.04
CA VAL A 145 -10.77 -5.43 -7.92
C VAL A 145 -10.05 -5.82 -9.22
N GLU A 146 -10.67 -6.66 -10.06
CA GLU A 146 -10.12 -7.10 -11.36
C GLU A 146 -9.99 -5.94 -12.36
N GLU A 147 -10.86 -4.94 -12.25
CA GLU A 147 -10.82 -3.71 -13.04
C GLU A 147 -10.20 -2.53 -12.25
N PHE A 148 -9.48 -2.83 -11.15
CA PHE A 148 -8.84 -1.85 -10.26
C PHE A 148 -9.81 -0.81 -9.66
N ASP A 149 -11.08 -1.17 -9.49
CA ASP A 149 -12.08 -0.38 -8.80
C ASP A 149 -12.07 -0.67 -7.29
N PHE A 150 -11.26 0.11 -6.59
CA PHE A 150 -11.04 0.03 -5.14
C PHE A 150 -12.12 0.75 -4.30
N ARG A 151 -13.25 1.16 -4.89
CA ARG A 151 -14.39 1.64 -4.09
C ARG A 151 -14.89 0.51 -3.20
N LEU A 152 -15.40 0.85 -2.02
CA LEU A 152 -15.87 -0.13 -1.03
C LEU A 152 -17.36 -0.37 -1.13
N GLN A 153 -17.78 -1.62 -0.96
CA GLN A 153 -19.16 -1.96 -0.68
C GLN A 153 -19.55 -1.46 0.74
N PRO A 154 -20.86 -1.17 0.98
CA PRO A 154 -21.31 -0.59 2.24
C PRO A 154 -21.03 -1.43 3.50
N ASP A 155 -20.85 -2.74 3.36
CA ASP A 155 -20.59 -3.69 4.46
C ASP A 155 -19.10 -4.02 4.64
N SER A 156 -18.21 -3.32 3.93
CA SER A 156 -16.76 -3.50 4.03
C SER A 156 -16.26 -3.42 5.48
N PRO A 157 -15.41 -4.37 5.93
CA PRO A 157 -14.83 -4.33 7.26
C PRO A 157 -13.88 -3.13 7.46
N ALA A 158 -13.32 -2.57 6.39
CA ALA A 158 -12.45 -1.40 6.46
C ALA A 158 -13.18 -0.18 7.05
N LEU A 159 -14.47 -0.02 6.74
CA LEU A 159 -15.29 1.09 7.24
C LEU A 159 -15.39 1.05 8.77
N LYS A 160 -15.48 -0.14 9.36
CA LYS A 160 -15.51 -0.33 10.83
C LYS A 160 -14.18 -0.01 11.50
N LEU A 161 -13.06 -0.15 10.79
CA LEU A 161 -11.73 0.28 11.24
C LEU A 161 -11.53 1.80 11.14
N GLY A 162 -12.52 2.53 10.59
CA GLY A 162 -12.44 3.97 10.38
C GLY A 162 -11.75 4.36 9.07
N PHE A 163 -11.57 3.43 8.13
CA PHE A 163 -11.16 3.77 6.77
C PHE A 163 -12.23 4.65 6.12
N LYS A 164 -11.79 5.73 5.47
CA LYS A 164 -12.63 6.65 4.71
C LYS A 164 -12.45 6.35 3.22
N PRO A 165 -13.52 6.03 2.48
CA PRO A 165 -13.46 5.84 1.04
C PRO A 165 -12.72 7.00 0.35
N ILE A 166 -11.86 6.64 -0.61
CA ILE A 166 -11.03 7.58 -1.36
C ILE A 166 -11.75 7.87 -2.68
N ASP A 167 -12.16 9.13 -2.88
CA ASP A 167 -12.73 9.57 -4.14
C ASP A 167 -11.63 9.84 -5.16
N THR A 168 -11.53 8.99 -6.18
CA THR A 168 -10.54 9.12 -7.26
C THR A 168 -11.10 9.81 -8.50
N SER A 169 -12.38 10.19 -8.53
CA SER A 169 -13.03 10.77 -9.71
C SER A 169 -12.46 12.11 -10.16
N THR A 170 -11.76 12.79 -9.25
CA THR A 170 -11.12 14.09 -9.51
C THR A 170 -9.61 13.98 -9.68
N VAL A 171 -9.04 12.77 -9.71
CA VAL A 171 -7.60 12.56 -9.89
C VAL A 171 -7.27 12.60 -11.39
N GLY A 172 -6.21 13.31 -11.75
CA GLY A 172 -5.71 13.38 -13.12
C GLY A 172 -5.55 14.80 -13.63
N LEU A 173 -5.53 14.93 -14.96
CA LEU A 173 -5.40 16.22 -15.62
C LEU A 173 -6.69 17.02 -15.47
N VAL A 174 -6.56 18.31 -15.16
CA VAL A 174 -7.66 19.26 -15.13
C VAL A 174 -7.45 20.30 -16.22
N GLY A 175 -8.51 20.67 -16.93
CA GLY A 175 -8.45 21.69 -17.98
C GLY A 175 -9.38 21.40 -19.16
N PRO A 176 -9.17 22.10 -20.29
CA PRO A 176 -9.86 21.84 -21.54
C PRO A 176 -9.75 20.37 -21.98
N SER A 177 -10.79 19.85 -22.65
CA SER A 177 -10.85 18.42 -23.02
C SER A 177 -9.72 18.01 -23.97
N ASP A 178 -9.34 18.89 -24.89
CA ASP A 178 -8.24 18.65 -25.83
C ASP A 178 -6.89 18.44 -25.13
N TRP A 179 -6.67 19.02 -23.94
CA TRP A 179 -5.52 18.77 -23.06
C TRP A 179 -5.68 17.47 -22.26
N VAL A 180 -6.82 17.29 -21.60
CA VAL A 180 -7.07 16.15 -20.71
C VAL A 180 -7.05 14.82 -21.47
N GLU A 181 -7.50 14.82 -22.72
CA GLU A 181 -7.56 13.63 -23.59
C GLU A 181 -6.21 13.31 -24.29
N LEU A 182 -5.17 14.15 -24.16
CA LEU A 182 -3.89 13.88 -24.83
C LEU A 182 -3.26 12.53 -24.46
N PRO A 183 -3.25 12.10 -23.18
CA PRO A 183 -2.64 10.81 -22.82
C PRO A 183 -3.34 9.61 -23.45
N GLU A 184 -4.65 9.69 -23.70
CA GLU A 184 -5.44 8.61 -24.31
C GLU A 184 -5.10 8.37 -25.78
N LYS A 185 -4.52 9.39 -26.44
CA LYS A 185 -4.07 9.32 -27.84
C LYS A 185 -2.72 8.61 -27.98
N VAL A 186 -2.07 8.27 -26.87
CA VAL A 186 -0.78 7.59 -26.84
C VAL A 186 -1.00 6.11 -26.55
N GLU A 187 -0.74 5.27 -27.55
CA GLU A 187 -0.69 3.82 -27.34
C GLU A 187 0.55 3.47 -26.51
N ARG A 188 0.33 2.86 -25.35
CA ARG A 188 1.39 2.40 -24.46
C ARG A 188 1.44 0.88 -24.51
N PRO A 189 2.63 0.27 -24.63
CA PRO A 189 2.72 -1.18 -24.53
C PRO A 189 2.24 -1.64 -23.16
N LEU A 190 1.68 -2.84 -23.09
CA LEU A 190 1.29 -3.45 -21.83
C LEU A 190 2.51 -3.53 -20.91
N LEU A 191 2.41 -2.88 -19.75
CA LEU A 191 3.39 -3.00 -18.70
C LEU A 191 3.20 -4.36 -18.01
N LYS A 192 4.21 -5.22 -18.09
CA LYS A 192 4.24 -6.51 -17.41
C LYS A 192 5.07 -6.42 -16.14
N LEU A 193 4.45 -6.70 -15.02
CA LEU A 193 5.15 -6.85 -13.75
C LEU A 193 5.81 -8.24 -13.66
N PRO A 194 6.83 -8.42 -12.81
CA PRO A 194 7.38 -9.75 -12.55
C PRO A 194 6.28 -10.72 -12.12
N GLY A 195 6.12 -11.82 -12.85
CA GLY A 195 5.10 -12.84 -12.59
C GLY A 195 3.84 -12.77 -13.47
N GLU A 196 3.66 -11.70 -14.24
CA GLU A 196 2.61 -11.55 -15.28
C GLU A 196 3.03 -12.10 -16.67
#